data_AF-A0A2I0INE7-F1
#
_entry.id   AF-A0A2I0INE7-F1
#
_cell.length_a   1.000
_cell.length_b   1.000
_cell.length_c   1.000
_cell.angle_alpha   90.00
_cell.angle_beta   90.00
_cell.angle_gamma   90.00
#
_symmetry.space_group_name_H-M   'P 1'
#
loop_
_entity.id
_entity.type
_entity.pdbx_description
1 polymer ?
#
loop_
_entity_poly.entity_id
_entity_poly.type
_entity_poly.pdbx_seq_one_letter_code
_entity_poly.pdbx_strand_id
1 'polypeptide(L)'
;MDASESAVRAYSFGLDESYRPLPSLYLAFLLIWFVSTCCWTFNTYRNRHFQTNNLQWTLASVPLIKALQLSLSFLFWYSCFYLQRCSLWMSFGVYVTGVLFQTASFISFLLISHGYCITCERLSVNERRTTAALGCIFYLTLVGYRASVPYFAVLLLLNYFFSFYTIFYHISQNLSALREQLTFIEDEDVHAMHDAVYMKYLMFKKFQGAMHIVAMAEIVIYINMDNSSENYWLRLLVREWAIFCIFLYIGWTFRSQDLAPRFSVMPALKSKREIIIPPIYSIVSLICA
;
A
#
# COMPACT_ATOMS: atom_id res chain seq x y z
N MET A 1 55.79 8.21 -13.23
CA MET A 1 54.98 7.78 -14.39
C MET A 1 54.81 6.27 -14.34
N ASP A 2 54.38 5.69 -13.23
CA ASP A 2 53.07 5.73 -12.53
C ASP A 2 52.17 4.58 -12.96
N ALA A 3 52.64 3.37 -12.66
CA ALA A 3 51.79 2.19 -12.46
C ALA A 3 50.80 2.38 -11.28
N SER A 4 50.97 3.43 -10.47
CA SER A 4 50.01 3.82 -9.44
C SER A 4 48.82 4.59 -10.01
N GLU A 5 48.95 5.34 -11.11
CA GLU A 5 47.81 6.02 -11.75
C GLU A 5 46.90 5.02 -12.49
N SER A 6 47.46 3.95 -13.04
CA SER A 6 46.67 2.88 -13.66
C SER A 6 45.98 1.99 -12.63
N ALA A 7 46.58 1.76 -11.45
CA ALA A 7 45.94 1.03 -10.36
C ALA A 7 44.81 1.83 -9.69
N VAL A 8 44.95 3.16 -9.54
CA VAL A 8 43.87 4.03 -9.05
C VAL A 8 42.71 4.09 -10.05
N ARG A 9 43.00 3.98 -11.36
CA ARG A 9 41.98 3.94 -12.42
C ARG A 9 41.34 2.56 -12.60
N ALA A 10 41.98 1.48 -12.17
CA ALA A 10 41.42 0.12 -12.21
C ALA A 10 40.49 -0.20 -11.03
N TYR A 11 40.51 0.62 -9.97
CA TYR A 11 39.61 0.50 -8.82
C TYR A 11 38.37 1.41 -8.93
N SER A 12 38.19 2.12 -10.06
CA SER A 12 36.86 2.60 -10.43
C SER A 12 36.07 1.39 -10.93
N PHE A 13 35.38 0.73 -10.00
CA PHE A 13 34.41 -0.32 -10.28
C PHE A 13 33.59 0.08 -11.51
N GLY A 14 33.56 -0.77 -12.54
CA GLY A 14 32.84 -0.55 -13.80
C GLY A 14 31.32 -0.46 -13.58
N LEU A 15 30.87 0.63 -12.98
CA LEU A 15 29.49 1.03 -12.87
C LEU A 15 29.07 1.54 -14.24
N ASP A 16 28.07 0.87 -14.82
CA ASP A 16 27.46 1.30 -16.06
C ASP A 16 26.93 2.74 -15.90
N GLU A 17 27.39 3.65 -16.77
CA GLU A 17 27.01 5.07 -16.80
C GLU A 17 25.49 5.25 -16.96
N SER A 18 24.78 4.24 -17.48
CA SER A 18 23.31 4.22 -17.56
C SER A 18 22.62 4.42 -16.20
N TYR A 19 23.29 4.07 -15.09
CA TYR A 19 22.77 4.20 -13.73
C TYR A 19 23.08 5.54 -13.04
N ARG A 20 23.90 6.40 -13.66
CA ARG A 20 24.27 7.71 -13.12
C ARG A 20 23.11 8.63 -12.72
N PRO A 21 21.94 8.64 -13.39
CA PRO A 21 20.84 9.51 -13.00
C PRO A 21 19.96 8.94 -11.86
N LEU A 22 20.27 7.75 -11.32
CA LEU A 22 19.51 7.13 -10.23
C LEU A 22 19.54 7.92 -8.91
N PRO A 23 20.68 8.38 -8.38
CA PRO A 23 20.69 9.15 -7.13
C PRO A 23 19.78 10.37 -7.19
N SER A 24 19.83 11.13 -8.29
CA SER A 24 18.97 12.31 -8.48
C SER A 24 17.48 11.94 -8.53
N LEU A 25 17.09 10.84 -9.18
CA LEU A 25 15.69 10.41 -9.16
C LEU A 25 15.23 9.97 -7.79
N TYR A 26 16.02 9.14 -7.10
CA TYR A 26 15.65 8.68 -5.76
C TYR A 26 15.49 9.85 -4.81
N LEU A 27 16.36 10.86 -4.91
CA LEU A 27 16.23 12.10 -4.14
C LEU A 27 14.97 12.89 -4.50
N ALA A 28 14.67 13.07 -5.79
CA ALA A 28 13.47 13.78 -6.23
C ALA A 28 12.19 13.10 -5.74
N PHE A 29 12.08 11.77 -5.92
CA PHE A 29 10.95 11.01 -5.39
C PHE A 29 10.92 11.01 -3.86
N LEU A 30 12.07 10.94 -3.18
CA LEU A 30 12.12 11.03 -1.73
C LEU A 30 11.48 12.33 -1.24
N LEU A 31 11.81 13.47 -1.85
CA LEU A 31 11.22 14.76 -1.49
C LEU A 31 9.70 14.78 -1.75
N ILE A 32 9.25 14.27 -2.89
CA ILE A 32 7.82 14.18 -3.24
C ILE A 32 7.06 13.32 -2.21
N TRP A 33 7.58 12.12 -1.91
CA TRP A 33 6.98 11.22 -0.93
C TRP A 33 7.03 11.78 0.49
N PHE A 34 8.12 12.45 0.87
CA PHE A 34 8.26 13.08 2.17
C PHE A 34 7.22 14.19 2.37
N VAL A 35 7.11 15.12 1.41
CA VAL A 35 6.11 16.20 1.46
C VAL A 35 4.69 15.63 1.52
N SER A 36 4.37 14.65 0.66
CA SER A 36 3.07 13.98 0.66
C SER A 36 2.76 13.33 2.01
N THR A 37 3.73 12.62 2.59
CA THR A 37 3.62 11.97 3.90
C THR A 37 3.40 13.01 4.99
N CYS A 38 4.17 14.10 5.02
CA CYS A 38 3.99 15.19 5.98
C CYS A 38 2.60 15.82 5.86
N CYS A 39 2.14 16.13 4.64
CA CYS A 39 0.80 16.66 4.40
C CYS A 39 -0.29 15.71 4.92
N TRP A 40 -0.14 14.41 4.67
CA TRP A 40 -1.08 13.40 5.16
C TRP A 40 -1.06 13.31 6.68
N THR A 41 0.12 13.13 7.30
CA THR A 41 0.25 13.00 8.75
C THR A 41 -0.28 14.25 9.45
N PHE A 42 0.00 15.44 8.93
CA PHE A 42 -0.53 16.69 9.46
C PHE A 42 -2.07 16.75 9.38
N ASN A 43 -2.65 16.37 8.24
CA ASN A 43 -4.09 16.31 8.07
C ASN A 43 -4.75 15.28 9.02
N THR A 44 -4.16 14.09 9.13
CA THR A 44 -4.62 13.04 10.07
C THR A 44 -4.49 13.50 11.53
N TYR A 45 -3.41 14.19 11.88
CA TYR A 45 -3.20 14.72 13.22
C TYR A 45 -4.23 15.81 13.56
N ARG A 46 -4.48 16.75 12.64
CA ARG A 46 -5.47 17.82 12.84
C ARG A 46 -6.89 17.28 12.98
N ASN A 47 -7.24 16.28 12.17
CA ASN A 47 -8.58 15.68 12.17
C ASN A 47 -8.71 14.50 13.14
N ARG A 48 -7.70 14.29 14.00
CA ARG A 48 -7.66 13.18 14.97
C ARG A 48 -8.87 13.20 15.91
N HIS A 49 -9.39 14.38 16.24
CA HIS A 49 -10.55 14.54 17.12
C HIS A 49 -11.86 13.99 16.54
N PHE A 50 -11.98 13.91 15.21
CA PHE A 50 -13.21 13.45 14.55
C PHE A 50 -13.19 11.95 14.26
N GLN A 51 -12.01 11.36 13.98
CA GLN A 51 -11.91 9.94 13.64
C GLN A 51 -10.50 9.38 13.90
N THR A 52 -10.22 8.91 15.14
CA THR A 52 -8.98 8.15 15.44
C THR A 52 -9.08 6.73 14.91
N ASN A 53 -8.86 6.57 13.61
CA ASN A 53 -9.01 5.26 12.99
C ASN A 53 -7.66 4.58 12.80
N ASN A 54 -7.51 3.36 13.33
CA ASN A 54 -6.31 2.54 13.15
C ASN A 54 -5.93 2.39 11.66
N LEU A 55 -6.95 2.33 10.79
CA LEU A 55 -6.77 2.31 9.33
C LEU A 55 -5.98 3.51 8.80
N GLN A 56 -6.23 4.73 9.29
CA GLN A 56 -5.53 5.94 8.79
C GLN A 56 -4.04 5.90 9.15
N TRP A 57 -3.70 5.36 10.32
CA TRP A 57 -2.31 5.15 10.72
C TRP A 57 -1.64 4.04 9.90
N THR A 58 -2.36 2.95 9.62
CA THR A 58 -1.87 1.91 8.70
C THR A 58 -1.60 2.49 7.31
N LEU A 59 -2.52 3.29 6.76
CA LEU A 59 -2.33 3.92 5.45
C LEU A 59 -1.19 4.95 5.44
N ALA A 60 -0.99 5.70 6.52
CA ALA A 60 0.12 6.64 6.66
C ALA A 60 1.49 5.94 6.79
N SER A 61 1.51 4.72 7.34
CA SER A 61 2.74 3.91 7.43
C SER A 61 3.31 3.53 6.06
N VAL A 62 2.46 3.36 5.05
CA VAL A 62 2.90 2.90 3.71
C VAL A 62 3.79 3.95 3.01
N PRO A 63 3.39 5.23 2.90
CA PRO A 63 4.27 6.31 2.43
C PRO A 63 5.55 6.47 3.25
N LEU A 64 5.51 6.26 4.57
CA LEU A 64 6.70 6.32 5.43
C LEU A 64 7.72 5.23 5.08
N ILE A 65 7.27 3.99 4.93
CA ILE A 65 8.14 2.88 4.50
C ILE A 65 8.72 3.18 3.11
N LYS A 66 7.91 3.76 2.21
CA LYS A 66 8.37 4.15 0.87
C LYS A 66 9.43 5.24 0.91
N ALA A 67 9.25 6.27 1.73
CA ALA A 67 10.26 7.31 1.93
C ALA A 67 11.56 6.72 2.51
N LEU A 68 11.46 5.80 3.46
CA LEU A 68 12.63 5.09 3.99
C LEU A 68 13.35 4.27 2.89
N GLN A 69 12.60 3.55 2.05
CA GLN A 69 13.15 2.79 0.91
C GLN A 69 13.91 3.71 -0.07
N LEU A 70 13.32 4.86 -0.42
CA LEU A 70 13.91 5.84 -1.34
C LEU A 70 15.15 6.51 -0.72
N SER A 71 15.13 6.79 0.58
CA SER A 71 16.29 7.31 1.32
C SER A 71 17.46 6.32 1.31
N LEU A 72 17.21 5.04 1.61
CA LEU A 72 18.24 4.01 1.55
C LEU A 72 18.77 3.81 0.11
N SER A 73 17.88 3.91 -0.88
CA SER A 73 18.25 3.80 -2.30
C SER A 73 19.12 4.98 -2.74
N PHE A 74 18.76 6.21 -2.35
CA PHE A 74 19.59 7.38 -2.57
C PHE A 74 20.96 7.24 -1.91
N LEU A 75 21.01 6.89 -0.61
CA LEU A 75 22.26 6.72 0.13
C LEU A 75 23.16 5.65 -0.48
N PHE A 76 22.57 4.52 -0.91
CA PHE A 76 23.30 3.44 -1.58
C PHE A 76 23.94 3.92 -2.88
N TRP A 77 23.14 4.45 -3.81
CA TRP A 77 23.63 4.88 -5.12
C TRP A 77 24.56 6.08 -5.04
N TYR A 78 24.28 7.05 -4.16
CA TYR A 78 25.15 8.19 -3.92
C TYR A 78 26.52 7.75 -3.38
N SER A 79 26.54 6.85 -2.39
CA SER A 79 27.81 6.34 -1.82
C SER A 79 28.60 5.52 -2.84
N CYS A 80 27.92 4.76 -3.68
CA CYS A 80 28.56 3.92 -4.69
C CYS A 80 29.19 4.77 -5.82
N PHE A 81 28.50 5.81 -6.31
CA PHE A 81 29.02 6.68 -7.37
C PHE A 81 29.99 7.77 -6.89
N TYR A 82 29.65 8.52 -5.83
CA TYR A 82 30.43 9.69 -5.42
C TYR A 82 31.49 9.38 -4.37
N LEU A 83 31.23 8.42 -3.47
CA LEU A 83 32.14 8.06 -2.38
C LEU A 83 32.93 6.77 -2.65
N GLN A 84 32.68 6.11 -3.80
CA GLN A 84 33.29 4.85 -4.22
C GLN A 84 33.21 3.74 -3.14
N ARG A 85 32.15 3.77 -2.32
CA ARG A 85 31.88 2.82 -1.24
C ARG A 85 30.45 2.30 -1.34
N CYS A 86 30.30 1.08 -1.83
CA CYS A 86 28.98 0.43 -1.94
C CYS A 86 28.74 -0.44 -0.70
N SER A 87 27.82 -0.04 0.17
CA SER A 87 27.51 -0.75 1.43
C SER A 87 26.50 -1.87 1.20
N LEU A 88 26.88 -3.10 1.54
CA LEU A 88 25.98 -4.26 1.50
C LEU A 88 24.76 -4.06 2.40
N TRP A 89 24.94 -3.46 3.58
CA TRP A 89 23.86 -3.17 4.51
C TRP A 89 22.83 -2.20 3.94
N MET A 90 23.27 -1.20 3.16
CA MET A 90 22.36 -0.28 2.48
C MET A 90 21.56 -1.00 1.39
N SER A 91 22.21 -1.83 0.58
CA SER A 91 21.52 -2.66 -0.43
C SER A 91 20.52 -3.63 0.20
N PHE A 92 20.90 -4.29 1.28
CA PHE A 92 20.00 -5.16 2.04
C PHE A 92 18.83 -4.37 2.64
N GLY A 93 19.08 -3.16 3.15
CA GLY A 93 18.05 -2.24 3.61
C GLY A 93 17.05 -1.88 2.50
N VAL A 94 17.51 -1.56 1.30
CA VAL A 94 16.66 -1.30 0.13
C VAL A 94 15.79 -2.52 -0.22
N TYR A 95 16.38 -3.72 -0.18
CA TYR A 95 15.65 -4.97 -0.38
C TYR A 95 14.54 -5.16 0.66
N VAL A 96 14.88 -5.08 1.95
CA VAL A 96 13.92 -5.32 3.05
C VAL A 96 12.81 -4.28 3.03
N THR A 97 13.15 -3.00 2.91
CA THR A 97 12.16 -1.92 2.87
C THR A 97 11.28 -1.98 1.62
N GLY A 98 11.79 -2.45 0.48
CA GLY A 98 11.00 -2.71 -0.72
C GLY A 98 9.96 -3.81 -0.52
N VAL A 99 10.34 -4.92 0.12
CA VAL A 99 9.42 -6.03 0.46
C VAL A 99 8.37 -5.56 1.48
N LEU A 100 8.79 -4.82 2.51
CA LEU A 100 7.89 -4.23 3.51
C LEU A 100 6.91 -3.26 2.88
N PHE A 101 7.35 -2.42 1.94
CA PHE A 101 6.45 -1.50 1.23
C PHE A 101 5.38 -2.25 0.45
N GLN A 102 5.75 -3.27 -0.34
CA GLN A 102 4.78 -4.03 -1.15
C GLN A 102 3.78 -4.79 -0.26
N THR A 103 4.25 -5.37 0.85
CA THR A 103 3.40 -6.12 1.78
C THR A 103 2.48 -5.21 2.59
N ALA A 104 2.96 -4.07 3.10
CA ALA A 104 2.13 -3.08 3.78
C ALA A 104 1.08 -2.45 2.85
N SER A 105 1.44 -2.21 1.58
CA SER A 105 0.53 -1.77 0.53
C SER A 105 -0.60 -2.78 0.31
N PHE A 106 -0.23 -4.05 0.16
CA PHE A 106 -1.18 -5.14 -0.06
C PHE A 106 -2.16 -5.30 1.12
N ILE A 107 -1.64 -5.34 2.34
CA ILE A 107 -2.45 -5.42 3.56
C ILE A 107 -3.40 -4.22 3.65
N SER A 108 -2.94 -3.02 3.32
CA SER A 108 -3.77 -1.82 3.30
C SER A 108 -4.93 -1.93 2.31
N PHE A 109 -4.68 -2.44 1.10
CA PHE A 109 -5.74 -2.67 0.11
C PHE A 109 -6.73 -3.74 0.55
N LEU A 110 -6.28 -4.81 1.19
CA LEU A 110 -7.16 -5.83 1.77
C LEU A 110 -8.06 -5.24 2.86
N LEU A 111 -7.48 -4.47 3.80
CA LEU A 111 -8.23 -3.82 4.88
C LEU A 111 -9.31 -2.87 4.33
N ILE A 112 -8.98 -2.07 3.32
CA ILE A 112 -9.95 -1.22 2.62
C ILE A 112 -11.00 -2.08 1.92
N SER A 113 -10.61 -3.16 1.24
CA SER A 113 -11.56 -4.02 0.50
C SER A 113 -12.60 -4.68 1.41
N HIS A 114 -12.20 -5.08 2.63
CA HIS A 114 -13.09 -5.57 3.67
C HIS A 114 -13.98 -4.49 4.28
N GLY A 115 -13.65 -3.20 4.06
CA GLY A 115 -14.32 -2.08 4.69
C GLY A 115 -13.98 -1.91 6.17
N TYR A 116 -12.78 -2.36 6.57
CA TYR A 116 -12.26 -2.11 7.91
C TYR A 116 -12.37 -0.62 8.19
N CYS A 117 -12.93 -0.26 9.35
CA CYS A 117 -12.96 1.11 9.82
C CYS A 117 -13.77 2.09 8.93
N ILE A 118 -14.53 1.59 7.93
CA ILE A 118 -15.38 2.36 7.01
C ILE A 118 -16.84 1.87 7.06
N THR A 119 -17.06 0.57 6.83
CA THR A 119 -18.36 -0.11 6.97
C THR A 119 -18.45 -0.90 8.27
N CYS A 120 -17.34 -1.48 8.72
CA CYS A 120 -17.24 -2.29 9.93
C CYS A 120 -16.21 -1.73 10.91
N GLU A 121 -16.56 -1.52 12.18
CA GLU A 121 -15.58 -1.09 13.21
C GLU A 121 -14.54 -2.18 13.52
N ARG A 122 -14.93 -3.44 13.42
CA ARG A 122 -14.06 -4.59 13.70
C ARG A 122 -14.26 -5.66 12.63
N LEU A 123 -13.16 -6.11 12.03
CA LEU A 123 -13.17 -7.36 11.27
C LEU A 123 -13.45 -8.53 12.22
N SER A 124 -14.22 -9.51 11.75
CA SER A 124 -14.42 -10.79 12.42
C SER A 124 -13.09 -11.53 12.57
N VAL A 125 -13.03 -12.46 13.52
CA VAL A 125 -11.81 -13.26 13.76
C VAL A 125 -11.40 -14.03 12.50
N ASN A 126 -12.37 -14.53 11.73
CA ASN A 126 -12.09 -15.24 10.49
C ASN A 126 -11.46 -14.31 9.43
N GLU A 127 -12.05 -13.13 9.18
CA GLU A 127 -11.53 -12.15 8.21
C GLU A 127 -10.12 -11.65 8.58
N ARG A 128 -9.82 -11.50 9.88
CA ARG A 128 -8.46 -11.16 10.33
C ARG A 128 -7.48 -12.29 10.06
N ARG A 129 -7.86 -13.53 10.36
CA ARG A 129 -7.00 -14.71 10.12
C ARG A 129 -6.73 -14.90 8.63
N THR A 130 -7.73 -14.71 7.77
CA THR A 130 -7.54 -14.80 6.31
C THR A 130 -6.66 -13.67 5.79
N THR A 131 -6.87 -12.43 6.24
CA THR A 131 -6.02 -11.28 5.86
C THR A 131 -4.57 -11.49 6.30
N ALA A 132 -4.34 -11.95 7.54
CA ALA A 132 -3.00 -12.23 8.04
C ALA A 132 -2.33 -13.38 7.30
N ALA A 133 -3.06 -14.48 7.03
CA ALA A 133 -2.55 -15.60 6.25
C ALA A 133 -2.15 -15.17 4.83
N LEU A 134 -2.99 -14.39 4.14
CA LEU A 134 -2.68 -13.87 2.81
C LEU A 134 -1.47 -12.94 2.83
N GLY A 135 -1.39 -12.03 3.81
CA GLY A 135 -0.23 -11.17 4.01
C GLY A 135 1.06 -11.96 4.23
N CYS A 136 1.03 -13.00 5.07
CA CYS A 136 2.18 -13.88 5.33
C CYS A 136 2.61 -14.65 4.08
N ILE A 137 1.68 -15.27 3.36
CA ILE A 137 1.99 -16.01 2.13
C ILE A 137 2.56 -15.05 1.08
N PHE A 138 1.97 -13.86 0.90
CA PHE A 138 2.48 -12.85 -0.02
C PHE A 138 3.91 -12.41 0.35
N TYR A 139 4.17 -12.13 1.63
CA TYR A 139 5.50 -11.78 2.13
C TYR A 139 6.53 -12.87 1.84
N LEU A 140 6.24 -14.13 2.23
CA LEU A 140 7.16 -15.25 2.05
C LEU A 140 7.45 -15.52 0.56
N THR A 141 6.42 -15.50 -0.29
CA THR A 141 6.58 -15.67 -1.74
C THR A 141 7.38 -14.52 -2.36
N LEU A 142 7.18 -13.29 -1.89
CA LEU A 142 7.90 -12.12 -2.40
C LEU A 142 9.37 -12.13 -1.98
N VAL A 143 9.67 -12.49 -0.74
CA VAL A 143 11.04 -12.72 -0.25
C VAL A 143 11.69 -13.84 -1.07
N GLY A 144 11.00 -14.97 -1.24
CA GLY A 144 11.46 -16.09 -2.05
C GLY A 144 11.77 -15.70 -3.49
N TYR A 145 10.88 -14.97 -4.15
CA TYR A 145 11.08 -14.47 -5.51
C TYR A 145 12.28 -13.52 -5.64
N ARG A 146 12.50 -12.66 -4.65
CA ARG A 146 13.60 -11.69 -4.67
C ARG A 146 14.94 -12.30 -4.25
N ALA A 147 14.95 -13.32 -3.38
CA ALA A 147 16.16 -13.97 -2.88
C ALA A 147 16.60 -15.16 -3.76
N SER A 148 15.64 -15.88 -4.33
CA SER A 148 15.84 -17.13 -5.05
C SER A 148 15.19 -17.00 -6.43
N VAL A 149 15.99 -16.58 -7.42
CA VAL A 149 16.00 -16.89 -8.89
C VAL A 149 14.69 -17.54 -9.45
N PRO A 150 14.15 -17.15 -10.64
CA PRO A 150 12.72 -17.05 -11.03
C PRO A 150 11.75 -18.25 -10.85
N TYR A 151 12.12 -19.35 -10.20
CA TYR A 151 11.26 -20.47 -9.86
C TYR A 151 10.02 -20.07 -9.04
N PHE A 152 10.12 -19.03 -8.20
CA PHE A 152 8.98 -18.50 -7.45
C PHE A 152 8.07 -17.58 -8.29
N ALA A 153 8.38 -17.29 -9.56
CA ALA A 153 7.58 -16.40 -10.40
C ALA A 153 6.14 -16.91 -10.59
N VAL A 154 5.96 -18.22 -10.78
CA VAL A 154 4.64 -18.84 -10.91
C VAL A 154 3.85 -18.70 -9.61
N LEU A 155 4.49 -18.96 -8.46
CA LEU A 155 3.87 -18.79 -7.14
C LEU A 155 3.51 -17.33 -6.87
N LEU A 156 4.36 -16.39 -7.29
CA LEU A 156 4.10 -14.96 -7.16
C LEU A 156 2.89 -14.54 -8.01
N LEU A 157 2.82 -15.00 -9.27
CA LEU A 157 1.70 -14.71 -10.17
C LEU A 157 0.38 -15.28 -9.63
N LEU A 158 0.40 -16.53 -9.16
CA LEU A 158 -0.76 -17.14 -8.50
C LEU A 158 -1.19 -16.37 -7.25
N ASN A 159 -0.22 -15.90 -6.45
CA ASN A 159 -0.51 -15.10 -5.27
C ASN A 159 -1.16 -13.77 -5.65
N TYR A 160 -0.63 -13.04 -6.62
CA TYR A 160 -1.25 -11.81 -7.12
C TYR A 160 -2.65 -12.06 -7.66
N PHE A 161 -2.86 -13.12 -8.45
CA PHE A 161 -4.17 -13.47 -8.98
C PHE A 161 -5.19 -13.71 -7.86
N PHE A 162 -4.86 -14.56 -6.88
CA PHE A 162 -5.73 -14.84 -5.75
C PHE A 162 -6.01 -13.58 -4.92
N SER A 163 -4.96 -12.78 -4.69
CA SER A 163 -5.02 -11.53 -3.96
C SER A 163 -5.96 -10.51 -4.61
N PHE A 164 -5.82 -10.24 -5.90
CA PHE A 164 -6.72 -9.34 -6.63
C PHE A 164 -8.15 -9.90 -6.67
N TYR A 165 -8.32 -11.21 -6.86
CA TYR A 165 -9.63 -11.84 -6.80
C TYR A 165 -10.32 -11.60 -5.46
N THR A 166 -9.64 -11.83 -4.33
CA THR A 166 -10.18 -11.57 -2.99
C THR A 166 -10.54 -10.09 -2.79
N ILE A 167 -9.69 -9.17 -3.25
CA ILE A 167 -9.96 -7.72 -3.17
C ILE A 167 -11.23 -7.37 -3.96
N PHE A 168 -11.34 -7.81 -5.22
CA PHE A 168 -12.51 -7.50 -6.05
C PHE A 168 -13.79 -8.14 -5.52
N TYR A 169 -13.69 -9.35 -4.98
CA TYR A 169 -14.82 -10.04 -4.36
C TYR A 169 -15.38 -9.24 -3.18
N HIS A 170 -14.52 -8.82 -2.23
CA HIS A 170 -14.98 -8.07 -1.06
C HIS A 170 -15.45 -6.65 -1.40
N ILE A 171 -14.80 -5.97 -2.36
CA ILE A 171 -15.31 -4.69 -2.87
C ILE A 171 -16.71 -4.85 -3.45
N SER A 172 -16.95 -5.88 -4.26
CA SER A 172 -18.25 -6.13 -4.88
C SER A 172 -19.33 -6.46 -3.85
N GLN A 173 -19.00 -7.28 -2.85
CA GLN A 173 -19.90 -7.56 -1.72
C GLN A 173 -20.29 -6.28 -0.96
N ASN A 174 -19.30 -5.45 -0.63
CA ASN A 174 -19.53 -4.18 0.07
C ASN A 174 -20.34 -3.20 -0.79
N LEU A 175 -20.11 -3.13 -2.10
CA LEU A 175 -20.90 -2.30 -3.01
C LEU A 175 -22.35 -2.76 -3.14
N SER A 176 -22.60 -4.07 -3.21
CA SER A 176 -23.95 -4.62 -3.23
C SER A 176 -24.70 -4.32 -1.93
N ALA A 177 -24.07 -4.53 -0.78
CA ALA A 177 -24.65 -4.23 0.52
C ALA A 177 -24.97 -2.73 0.70
N LEU A 178 -24.06 -1.85 0.27
CA LEU A 178 -24.29 -0.39 0.32
C LEU A 178 -25.40 0.04 -0.65
N ARG A 179 -25.54 -0.62 -1.80
CA ARG A 179 -26.62 -0.36 -2.75
C ARG A 179 -27.99 -0.73 -2.18
N GLU A 180 -28.09 -1.91 -1.54
CA GLU A 180 -29.33 -2.34 -0.87
C GLU A 180 -29.72 -1.40 0.28
N GLN A 181 -28.74 -0.94 1.06
CA GLN A 181 -28.97 0.07 2.09
C GLN A 181 -29.46 1.39 1.49
N LEU A 182 -28.88 1.84 0.38
CA LEU A 182 -29.28 3.09 -0.26
C LEU A 182 -30.73 3.02 -0.77
N THR A 183 -31.15 1.90 -1.37
CA THR A 183 -32.53 1.71 -1.83
C THR A 183 -33.53 1.72 -0.67
N PHE A 184 -33.17 1.10 0.46
CA PHE A 184 -34.03 1.10 1.65
C PHE A 184 -34.21 2.50 2.26
N ILE A 185 -33.15 3.32 2.29
CA ILE A 185 -33.22 4.69 2.83
C ILE A 185 -34.00 5.63 1.91
N GLU A 186 -33.91 5.42 0.60
CA GLU A 186 -34.70 6.15 -0.39
C GLU A 186 -36.20 5.91 -0.20
N ASP A 187 -36.59 4.70 0.20
CA ASP A 187 -37.98 4.36 0.53
C ASP A 187 -38.46 5.00 1.87
N GLU A 188 -37.55 5.27 2.83
CA GLU A 188 -37.87 5.81 4.17
C GLU A 188 -37.68 7.35 4.31
N ASP A 189 -37.24 8.05 3.26
CA ASP A 189 -37.09 9.53 3.17
C ASP A 189 -36.13 10.20 4.19
N VAL A 190 -35.12 9.47 4.71
CA VAL A 190 -34.15 10.02 5.67
C VAL A 190 -32.93 10.64 4.96
N HIS A 191 -33.08 11.90 4.53
CA HIS A 191 -32.08 12.62 3.72
C HIS A 191 -30.66 12.67 4.32
N ALA A 192 -30.51 12.89 5.63
CA ALA A 192 -29.18 12.98 6.26
C ALA A 192 -28.41 11.65 6.26
N MET A 193 -29.13 10.52 6.24
CA MET A 193 -28.53 9.20 6.21
C MET A 193 -28.15 8.79 4.77
N HIS A 194 -28.95 9.22 3.80
CA HIS A 194 -28.70 9.00 2.37
C HIS A 194 -27.32 9.53 1.96
N ASP A 195 -27.01 10.79 2.28
CA ASP A 195 -25.74 11.42 1.90
C ASP A 195 -24.52 10.67 2.47
N ALA A 196 -24.60 10.22 3.72
CA ALA A 196 -23.52 9.48 4.37
C ALA A 196 -23.27 8.10 3.74
N VAL A 197 -24.34 7.36 3.43
CA VAL A 197 -24.25 6.04 2.79
C VAL A 197 -23.80 6.16 1.33
N TYR A 198 -24.32 7.17 0.62
CA TYR A 198 -23.92 7.48 -0.75
C TYR A 198 -22.43 7.81 -0.86
N MET A 199 -21.88 8.59 0.09
CA MET A 199 -20.45 8.89 0.13
C MET A 199 -19.59 7.63 0.33
N LYS A 200 -20.00 6.71 1.21
CA LYS A 200 -19.32 5.42 1.37
C LYS A 200 -19.36 4.60 0.08
N TYR A 201 -20.52 4.52 -0.57
CA TYR A 201 -20.67 3.85 -1.87
C TYR A 201 -19.73 4.44 -2.93
N LEU A 202 -19.65 5.77 -3.01
CA LEU A 202 -18.76 6.46 -3.94
C LEU A 202 -17.28 6.17 -3.65
N MET A 203 -16.87 6.11 -2.37
CA MET A 203 -15.50 5.74 -1.98
C MET A 203 -15.13 4.33 -2.45
N PHE A 204 -15.98 3.33 -2.23
CA PHE A 204 -15.74 1.96 -2.69
C PHE A 204 -15.72 1.84 -4.22
N LYS A 205 -16.58 2.59 -4.91
CA LYS A 205 -16.60 2.60 -6.39
C LYS A 205 -15.31 3.20 -6.96
N LYS A 206 -14.81 4.29 -6.36
CA LYS A 206 -13.51 4.88 -6.71
C LYS A 206 -12.36 3.93 -6.42
N PHE A 207 -12.39 3.23 -5.29
CA PHE A 207 -11.40 2.22 -4.95
C PHE A 207 -11.41 1.03 -5.91
N GLN A 208 -12.59 0.55 -6.33
CA GLN A 208 -12.72 -0.48 -7.35
C GLN A 208 -12.01 -0.08 -8.65
N GLY A 209 -12.22 1.16 -9.12
CA GLY A 209 -11.54 1.70 -10.29
C GLY A 209 -10.02 1.77 -10.12
N ALA A 210 -9.54 2.25 -8.96
CA ALA A 210 -8.12 2.30 -8.65
C ALA A 210 -7.48 0.90 -8.65
N MET A 211 -8.14 -0.10 -8.08
CA MET A 211 -7.63 -1.48 -8.06
C MET A 211 -7.55 -2.10 -9.46
N HIS A 212 -8.45 -1.76 -10.38
CA HIS A 212 -8.34 -2.17 -11.78
C HIS A 212 -7.11 -1.55 -12.45
N ILE A 213 -6.85 -0.26 -12.21
CA ILE A 213 -5.66 0.42 -12.74
C ILE A 213 -4.39 -0.24 -12.20
N VAL A 214 -4.34 -0.56 -10.90
CA VAL A 214 -3.22 -1.27 -10.27
C VAL A 214 -2.98 -2.63 -10.94
N ALA A 215 -4.04 -3.43 -11.11
CA ALA A 215 -3.94 -4.75 -11.73
C ALA A 215 -3.43 -4.66 -13.18
N MET A 216 -3.96 -3.72 -13.96
CA MET A 216 -3.50 -3.49 -15.34
C MET A 216 -2.05 -3.02 -15.39
N ALA A 217 -1.65 -2.11 -14.50
CA ALA A 217 -0.27 -1.63 -14.43
C ALA A 217 0.71 -2.77 -14.10
N GLU A 218 0.38 -3.64 -13.14
CA GLU A 218 1.23 -4.80 -12.81
C GLU A 218 1.33 -5.79 -13.98
N ILE A 219 0.25 -6.06 -14.71
CA ILE A 219 0.28 -6.92 -15.91
C ILE A 219 1.19 -6.31 -16.98
N VAL A 220 1.05 -5.01 -17.27
CA VAL A 220 1.88 -4.32 -18.27
C VAL A 220 3.35 -4.32 -17.86
N ILE A 221 3.67 -4.11 -16.58
CA ILE A 221 5.04 -4.17 -16.05
C ILE A 221 5.61 -5.58 -16.19
N TYR A 222 4.81 -6.61 -15.91
CA TYR A 222 5.22 -8.01 -16.05
C TYR A 222 5.52 -8.39 -17.50
N ILE A 223 4.69 -7.95 -18.45
CA ILE A 223 4.90 -8.21 -19.89
C ILE A 223 6.12 -7.45 -20.42
N ASN A 224 6.31 -6.20 -20.01
CA ASN A 224 7.42 -5.34 -20.46
C ASN A 224 8.72 -5.57 -19.66
N MET A 225 8.94 -6.76 -19.10
CA MET A 225 10.19 -7.13 -18.40
C MET A 225 11.36 -7.40 -19.36
N ASP A 226 11.53 -6.60 -20.42
CA ASP A 226 12.73 -6.66 -21.25
C ASP A 226 13.92 -6.12 -20.45
N ASN A 227 14.98 -6.94 -20.37
CA ASN A 227 16.15 -6.75 -19.50
C ASN A 227 17.14 -5.70 -20.02
N SER A 228 16.76 -4.80 -20.93
CA SER A 228 17.68 -3.74 -21.40
C SER A 228 17.99 -2.76 -20.25
N SER A 229 19.28 -2.56 -19.95
CA SER A 229 19.74 -1.62 -18.92
C SER A 229 19.54 -0.16 -19.34
N GLU A 230 19.60 0.13 -20.64
CA GLU A 230 19.48 1.49 -21.21
C GLU A 230 18.16 2.19 -20.84
N ASN A 231 17.06 1.44 -20.67
CA ASN A 231 15.74 1.98 -20.32
C ASN A 231 15.38 1.83 -18.83
N TYR A 232 16.33 1.40 -17.99
CA TYR A 232 16.06 1.12 -16.57
C TYR A 232 15.53 2.37 -15.83
N TRP A 233 16.14 3.52 -16.06
CA TRP A 233 15.80 4.77 -15.40
C TRP A 233 14.39 5.27 -15.74
N LEU A 234 13.99 5.17 -17.01
CA LEU A 234 12.64 5.51 -17.47
C LEU A 234 11.60 4.55 -16.88
N ARG A 235 11.89 3.25 -16.86
CA ARG A 235 11.01 2.25 -16.24
C ARG A 235 10.83 2.52 -14.75
N LEU A 236 11.91 2.86 -14.04
CA LEU A 236 11.84 3.26 -12.63
C LEU A 236 10.96 4.49 -12.46
N LEU A 237 11.16 5.52 -13.29
CA LEU A 237 10.39 6.76 -13.26
C LEU A 237 8.89 6.48 -13.44
N VAL A 238 8.49 5.73 -14.47
CA VAL A 238 7.08 5.38 -14.73
C VAL A 238 6.49 4.59 -13.56
N ARG A 239 7.24 3.62 -13.03
CA ARG A 239 6.78 2.78 -11.92
C ARG A 239 6.56 3.61 -10.65
N GLU A 240 7.51 4.46 -10.29
CA GLU A 240 7.43 5.29 -9.09
C GLU A 240 6.31 6.33 -9.19
N TRP A 241 6.11 6.95 -10.36
CA TRP A 241 4.97 7.85 -10.61
C TRP A 241 3.63 7.13 -10.52
N ALA A 242 3.49 5.96 -11.16
CA ALA A 242 2.26 5.19 -11.10
C ALA A 242 1.88 4.85 -9.65
N ILE A 243 2.85 4.34 -8.87
CA ILE A 243 2.65 4.01 -7.46
C ILE A 243 2.28 5.27 -6.65
N PHE A 244 3.01 6.37 -6.83
CA PHE A 244 2.74 7.63 -6.12
C PHE A 244 1.32 8.15 -6.41
N CYS A 245 0.91 8.19 -7.68
CA CYS A 245 -0.41 8.64 -8.09
C CYS A 245 -1.54 7.77 -7.50
N ILE A 246 -1.35 6.44 -7.48
CA ILE A 246 -2.32 5.50 -6.88
C ILE A 246 -2.46 5.77 -5.38
N PHE A 247 -1.36 5.90 -4.65
CA PHE A 247 -1.41 6.15 -3.21
C PHE A 247 -1.97 7.53 -2.87
N LEU A 248 -1.63 8.56 -3.66
CA LEU A 248 -2.21 9.89 -3.52
C LEU A 248 -3.72 9.86 -3.76
N TYR A 249 -4.18 9.14 -4.80
CA TYR A 249 -5.59 9.01 -5.13
C TYR A 249 -6.39 8.25 -4.04
N ILE A 250 -5.87 7.12 -3.57
CA ILE A 250 -6.46 6.34 -2.49
C ILE A 250 -6.51 7.18 -1.22
N GLY A 251 -5.42 7.88 -0.91
CA GLY A 251 -5.35 8.75 0.26
C GLY A 251 -6.31 9.91 0.25
N TRP A 252 -6.44 10.56 -0.90
CA TRP A 252 -7.43 11.61 -1.08
C TRP A 252 -8.86 11.08 -0.93
N THR A 253 -9.13 9.88 -1.46
CA THR A 253 -10.46 9.25 -1.43
C THR A 253 -10.85 8.83 -0.01
N PHE A 254 -9.94 8.23 0.74
CA PHE A 254 -10.19 7.73 2.09
C PHE A 254 -9.74 8.69 3.20
N ARG A 255 -9.53 9.97 2.88
CA ARG A 255 -9.19 10.99 3.88
C ARG A 255 -10.28 11.07 4.95
N SER A 256 -9.90 11.35 6.20
CA SER A 256 -10.87 11.72 7.23
C SER A 256 -11.67 12.94 6.77
N GLN A 257 -12.99 12.77 6.65
CA GLN A 257 -13.95 13.82 6.31
C GLN A 257 -14.79 14.13 7.56
N ASP A 258 -15.21 15.39 7.71
CA ASP A 258 -15.97 15.88 8.87
C ASP A 258 -17.42 15.35 8.96
N LEU A 259 -17.78 14.27 8.25
CA LEU A 259 -19.16 13.81 8.17
C LEU A 259 -19.59 12.97 9.39
N ALA A 260 -20.38 13.66 10.23
CA ALA A 260 -21.34 13.18 11.22
C ALA A 260 -20.80 12.31 12.37
N PRO A 261 -20.49 12.90 13.55
CA PRO A 261 -20.09 12.17 14.76
C PRO A 261 -21.17 11.24 15.38
N ARG A 262 -22.31 11.02 14.71
CA ARG A 262 -23.44 10.22 15.23
C ARG A 262 -23.77 8.94 14.48
N PHE A 263 -23.13 8.64 13.35
CA PHE A 263 -23.39 7.41 12.60
C PHE A 263 -22.24 6.40 12.74
N SER A 264 -21.89 6.12 14.00
CA SER A 264 -21.26 4.86 14.36
C SER A 264 -22.24 3.74 13.99
N VAL A 265 -21.91 3.00 12.94
CA VAL A 265 -22.45 1.67 12.67
C VAL A 265 -23.94 1.63 12.34
N MET A 266 -24.27 1.69 11.04
CA MET A 266 -25.46 0.97 10.59
C MET A 266 -25.09 -0.52 10.67
N PRO A 267 -25.77 -1.36 11.48
CA PRO A 267 -25.47 -2.78 11.51
C PRO A 267 -25.71 -3.30 10.09
N ALA A 268 -24.63 -3.74 9.44
CA ALA A 268 -24.74 -4.57 8.27
C ALA A 268 -25.71 -5.70 8.65
N LEU A 269 -26.76 -5.87 7.85
CA LEU A 269 -27.67 -6.99 7.92
C LEU A 269 -26.88 -8.25 7.51
N LYS A 270 -25.88 -8.64 8.31
CA LYS A 270 -25.29 -9.98 8.27
C LYS A 270 -26.43 -10.89 8.68
N SER A 271 -27.05 -11.48 7.66
CA SER A 271 -27.91 -12.67 7.69
C SER A 271 -28.14 -13.22 9.09
N LYS A 272 -29.40 -13.09 9.54
CA LYS A 272 -30.09 -13.78 10.64
C LYS A 272 -29.45 -15.12 11.09
N ARG A 273 -28.30 -15.09 11.78
CA ARG A 273 -27.77 -16.28 12.48
C ARG A 273 -26.82 -16.04 13.66
N GLU A 274 -26.44 -14.81 14.00
CA GLU A 274 -25.61 -14.57 15.20
C GLU A 274 -26.11 -13.35 15.97
N ILE A 275 -27.34 -13.43 16.47
CA ILE A 275 -27.78 -12.59 17.60
C ILE A 275 -27.59 -13.41 18.86
N ILE A 276 -26.39 -13.34 19.46
CA ILE A 276 -26.21 -13.56 20.89
C ILE A 276 -25.17 -12.54 21.39
N ILE A 277 -25.65 -11.51 22.09
CA ILE A 277 -24.91 -10.69 23.06
C ILE A 277 -25.93 -10.38 24.18
N PRO A 278 -25.59 -9.96 25.42
CA PRO A 278 -24.30 -9.85 26.17
C PRO A 278 -24.45 -10.43 27.63
N PRO A 279 -23.66 -10.08 28.70
CA PRO A 279 -22.50 -9.17 28.85
C PRO A 279 -21.29 -9.77 29.64
N ILE A 280 -20.28 -8.93 29.92
CA ILE A 280 -19.38 -8.88 31.11
C ILE A 280 -17.87 -8.90 30.76
N TYR A 281 -17.24 -7.81 31.19
CA TYR A 281 -15.85 -7.36 31.26
C TYR A 281 -14.72 -8.42 31.29
N SER A 282 -13.66 -8.18 30.50
CA SER A 282 -12.25 -8.12 30.93
C SER A 282 -11.41 -7.54 29.77
N ILE A 283 -10.73 -6.40 29.95
CA ILE A 283 -9.32 -6.32 30.35
C ILE A 283 -8.50 -7.47 29.76
N VAL A 284 -8.15 -7.36 28.48
CA VAL A 284 -6.79 -7.64 27.99
C VAL A 284 -6.47 -6.57 26.95
N SER A 285 -6.04 -5.42 27.46
CA SER A 285 -5.04 -4.61 26.76
C SER A 285 -3.75 -5.44 26.65
N LEU A 286 -2.97 -5.19 25.60
CA LEU A 286 -1.77 -5.90 25.17
C LEU A 286 -2.04 -7.17 24.35
N ILE A 287 -2.12 -7.00 23.03
CA ILE A 287 -1.24 -7.60 22.01
C ILE A 287 -1.70 -7.00 20.68
N CYS A 288 -0.73 -6.55 19.86
CA CYS A 288 -0.90 -5.72 18.66
C CYS A 288 -1.09 -4.22 18.91
N ALA A 289 -0.02 -3.59 19.41
CA ALA A 289 0.39 -2.29 18.85
C ALA A 289 0.86 -2.49 17.41
#